data_AF-A0A3C0ZSP0-F1
#
_entry.id   AF-A0A3C0ZSP0-F1
#
_cell.length_a   1.000
_cell.length_b   1.000
_cell.length_c   1.000
_cell.angle_alpha   90.00
_cell.angle_beta   90.00
_cell.angle_gamma   90.00
#
_symmetry.space_group_name_H-M   'P 1'
#
loop_
_entity.id
_entity.type
_entity.pdbx_description
1 polymer ?
#
loop_
_entity_poly.entity_id
_entity_poly.type
_entity_poly.pdbx_seq_one_letter_code
_entity_poly.pdbx_strand_id
1 'polypeptide(L)'
;DRFSGSPEGSILLCQVQAGGTGLNIQAAGVVIFCEPQIKPSLTRQAIARVYRMGQTRNVLVYHLLCENTVDEAVRKLLESKQEEFDLFADESALADAADNLLDREWIRKFIEEEHRRYLPAVSDVH
;
A
#
# COMPACT_ATOMS: atom_id res chain seq x y z
N ASP A 1 -2.25 22.61 -8.58
CA ASP A 1 -1.92 21.64 -7.51
C ASP A 1 -0.77 22.22 -6.70
N ARG A 2 -0.89 22.32 -5.38
CA ARG A 2 0.14 22.91 -4.53
C ARG A 2 1.41 22.05 -4.49
N PHE A 3 1.29 20.73 -4.57
CA PHE A 3 2.43 19.84 -4.47
C PHE A 3 3.36 19.98 -5.69
N SER A 4 2.79 20.05 -6.91
CA SER A 4 3.57 20.21 -8.14
C SER A 4 4.35 21.53 -8.23
N GLY A 5 3.94 22.56 -7.49
CA GLY A 5 4.64 23.85 -7.42
C GLY A 5 5.46 24.05 -6.15
N SER A 6 5.59 23.02 -5.31
CA SER A 6 6.30 23.13 -4.03
C SER A 6 7.83 23.01 -4.23
N PRO A 7 8.64 23.55 -3.31
CA PRO A 7 10.09 23.41 -3.33
C PRO A 7 10.54 21.94 -3.28
N GLU A 8 11.78 21.68 -3.70
CA GLU A 8 12.40 20.37 -3.54
C GLU A 8 12.42 19.93 -2.07
N GLY A 9 12.18 18.63 -1.83
CA GLY A 9 12.07 18.07 -0.48
C GLY A 9 10.68 18.17 0.16
N SER A 10 9.68 18.70 -0.55
CA SER A 10 8.29 18.72 -0.07
C SER A 10 7.70 17.31 0.04
N ILE A 11 6.91 17.08 1.09
CA ILE A 11 6.28 15.79 1.38
C ILE A 11 4.76 15.92 1.22
N LEU A 12 4.16 14.96 0.53
CA LEU A 12 2.71 14.80 0.48
C LEU A 12 2.32 13.51 1.20
N LEU A 13 1.56 13.64 2.28
CA LEU A 13 0.93 12.52 2.97
C LEU A 13 -0.49 12.34 2.45
N CYS A 14 -0.80 11.14 1.95
CA CYS A 14 -2.13 10.79 1.50
C CYS A 14 -2.39 9.29 1.65
N GLN A 15 -3.65 8.91 1.81
CA GLN A 15 -4.07 7.52 1.68
C GLN A 15 -3.89 7.06 0.23
N VAL A 16 -3.53 5.80 0.01
CA VAL A 16 -3.34 5.23 -1.33
C VAL A 16 -4.61 5.37 -2.17
N GLN A 17 -5.78 5.14 -1.57
CA GLN A 17 -7.09 5.33 -2.22
C GLN A 17 -7.36 6.79 -2.62
N ALA A 18 -7.01 7.76 -1.77
CA ALA A 18 -7.14 9.18 -2.10
C ALA A 18 -6.16 9.60 -3.20
N GLY A 19 -4.98 8.96 -3.27
CA GLY A 19 -4.03 9.07 -4.38
C GLY A 19 -4.63 8.61 -5.72
N GLY A 20 -5.69 7.78 -5.70
CA GLY A 20 -6.48 7.35 -6.85
C GLY A 20 -7.45 8.41 -7.40
N THR A 21 -7.82 9.44 -6.63
CA THR A 21 -8.78 10.48 -7.02
C THR A 21 -8.15 11.89 -7.09
N GLY A 22 -7.95 12.44 -8.29
CA GLY A 22 -7.78 13.90 -8.51
C GLY A 22 -6.46 14.59 -8.07
N LEU A 23 -5.65 13.99 -7.19
CA LEU A 23 -4.36 14.57 -6.75
C LEU A 23 -3.27 14.47 -7.84
N ASN A 24 -2.58 15.56 -8.18
CA ASN A 24 -1.48 15.57 -9.14
C ASN A 24 -0.16 15.14 -8.49
N ILE A 25 -0.06 13.84 -8.19
CA ILE A 25 1.14 13.20 -7.64
C ILE A 25 2.24 12.95 -8.68
N GLN A 26 2.04 13.39 -9.93
CA GLN A 26 3.00 13.20 -11.03
C GLN A 26 4.36 13.84 -10.74
N ALA A 27 4.43 14.85 -9.86
CA ALA A 27 5.69 15.54 -9.53
C ALA A 27 6.60 14.76 -8.55
N ALA A 28 6.12 13.65 -7.96
CA ALA A 28 6.89 12.90 -6.99
C ALA A 28 8.04 12.10 -7.66
N GLY A 29 9.27 12.31 -7.19
CA GLY A 29 10.42 11.47 -7.56
C GLY A 29 10.61 10.25 -6.66
N VAL A 30 9.96 10.22 -5.49
CA VAL A 30 10.02 9.13 -4.53
C VAL A 30 8.62 8.84 -4.01
N VAL A 31 8.26 7.56 -3.97
CA VAL A 31 7.00 7.04 -3.42
C VAL A 31 7.35 6.05 -2.33
N ILE A 32 6.76 6.21 -1.15
CA ILE A 32 6.96 5.32 -0.01
C ILE A 32 5.59 4.78 0.41
N PHE A 33 5.40 3.47 0.28
CA PHE A 33 4.25 2.78 0.86
C PHE A 33 4.61 2.35 2.27
N CYS A 34 3.84 2.84 3.25
CA CYS A 34 4.07 2.52 4.66
C CYS A 34 3.39 1.21 5.10
N GLU A 35 2.50 0.67 4.29
CA GLU A 35 1.75 -0.57 4.58
C GLU A 35 1.47 -1.33 3.26
N PRO A 36 1.39 -2.67 3.30
CA PRO A 36 0.96 -3.45 2.15
C PRO A 36 -0.53 -3.25 1.87
N GLN A 37 -0.86 -3.01 0.60
CA GLN A 37 -2.26 -2.89 0.18
C GLN A 37 -2.84 -4.27 -0.10
N ILE A 38 -3.93 -4.60 0.59
CA ILE A 38 -4.64 -5.87 0.41
C ILE A 38 -5.11 -6.04 -1.04
N LYS A 39 -5.50 -4.95 -1.71
CA LYS A 39 -5.81 -4.93 -3.15
C LYS A 39 -4.60 -4.43 -3.94
N PRO A 40 -3.86 -5.29 -4.67
CA PRO A 40 -2.65 -4.87 -5.40
C PRO A 40 -2.91 -3.83 -6.49
N SER A 41 -4.13 -3.81 -7.05
CA SER A 41 -4.55 -2.83 -8.04
C SER A 41 -4.48 -1.39 -7.53
N LEU A 42 -4.69 -1.14 -6.24
CA LEU A 42 -4.57 0.20 -5.64
C LEU A 42 -3.13 0.72 -5.72
N THR A 43 -2.16 -0.12 -5.35
CA THR A 43 -0.73 0.20 -5.47
C THR A 43 -0.34 0.44 -6.92
N ARG A 44 -0.76 -0.45 -7.84
CA ARG A 44 -0.46 -0.30 -9.29
C ARG A 44 -1.03 1.00 -9.85
N GLN A 45 -2.27 1.35 -9.49
CA GLN A 45 -2.90 2.60 -9.92
C GLN A 45 -2.18 3.83 -9.35
N ALA A 46 -1.81 3.81 -8.07
CA ALA A 46 -1.06 4.90 -7.45
C ALA A 46 0.30 5.09 -8.15
N ILE A 47 1.03 4.01 -8.42
CA ILE A 47 2.30 4.04 -9.16
C ILE A 47 2.10 4.57 -10.57
N ALA A 48 1.11 4.05 -11.32
CA ALA A 48 0.82 4.48 -12.69
C ALA A 48 0.51 5.98 -12.79
N ARG A 49 -0.06 6.57 -11.74
CA ARG A 49 -0.30 8.02 -11.67
C ARG A 49 0.98 8.83 -11.49
N VAL A 50 1.98 8.31 -10.79
CA VAL A 50 3.29 8.95 -10.65
C VAL A 50 4.10 8.84 -11.95
N TYR A 51 4.04 7.67 -12.61
CA TYR A 51 4.75 7.36 -13.86
C TYR A 51 4.09 7.93 -15.14
N ARG A 52 3.10 8.82 -15.04
CA ARG A 52 2.31 9.28 -16.20
C ARG A 52 3.19 9.94 -17.28
N MET A 53 2.84 9.72 -18.56
CA MET A 53 3.58 10.26 -19.71
C MET A 53 3.86 11.76 -19.56
N GLY A 54 5.14 12.14 -19.69
CA GLY A 54 5.64 13.51 -19.49
C GLY A 54 6.55 13.66 -18.26
N GLN A 55 6.55 12.68 -17.34
CA GLN A 55 7.56 12.61 -16.28
C GLN A 55 8.89 12.06 -16.86
N THR A 56 9.95 12.86 -16.77
CA THR A 56 11.31 12.50 -17.26
C THR A 56 12.24 12.07 -16.14
N ARG A 57 11.83 12.25 -14.88
CA ARG A 57 12.61 11.88 -13.69
C ARG A 57 12.39 10.41 -13.37
N ASN A 58 13.46 9.73 -12.95
CA ASN A 58 13.35 8.41 -12.34
C ASN A 58 12.48 8.51 -11.08
N VAL A 59 11.57 7.55 -10.93
CA VAL A 59 10.70 7.42 -9.76
C VAL A 59 11.20 6.23 -8.95
N LEU A 60 11.55 6.47 -7.69
CA LEU A 60 11.91 5.40 -6.76
C LEU A 60 10.67 5.01 -5.96
N VAL A 61 10.37 3.71 -5.92
CA VAL A 61 9.24 3.16 -5.16
C VAL A 61 9.81 2.29 -4.04
N TYR A 62 9.49 2.66 -2.80
CA TYR A 62 9.86 1.91 -1.61
C TYR A 62 8.61 1.34 -0.96
N HIS A 63 8.69 0.09 -0.54
CA HIS A 63 7.71 -0.53 0.33
C HIS A 63 8.35 -0.77 1.68
N LEU A 64 7.86 -0.07 2.70
CA LEU A 64 8.23 -0.36 4.07
C LEU A 64 7.51 -1.64 4.50
N LEU A 65 8.24 -2.47 5.24
CA LEU A 65 7.74 -3.71 5.81
C LEU A 65 8.26 -3.85 7.22
N CYS A 66 7.34 -4.23 8.11
CA CYS A 66 7.69 -4.65 9.43
C CYS A 66 7.86 -6.17 9.45
N GLU A 67 8.99 -6.64 10.00
CA GLU A 67 9.24 -8.08 10.16
C GLU A 67 8.45 -8.62 11.35
N ASN A 68 7.98 -9.86 11.25
CA ASN A 68 7.20 -10.53 12.30
C ASN A 68 5.90 -9.79 12.66
N THR A 69 5.30 -9.09 11.70
CA THR A 69 4.02 -8.38 11.84
C THR A 69 2.99 -8.84 10.81
N VAL A 70 1.78 -8.28 10.90
CA VAL A 70 0.68 -8.50 9.96
C VAL A 70 1.11 -8.15 8.53
N ASP A 71 1.99 -7.16 8.37
CA ASP A 71 2.48 -6.71 7.06
C ASP A 71 3.20 -7.83 6.32
N GLU A 72 4.05 -8.58 7.02
CA GLU A 72 4.79 -9.72 6.46
C GLU A 72 3.84 -10.86 6.09
N ALA A 73 2.87 -11.16 6.95
CA ALA A 73 1.87 -12.21 6.70
C ALA A 73 0.98 -11.87 5.49
N VAL A 74 0.49 -10.63 5.41
CA VAL A 74 -0.30 -10.13 4.28
C VAL A 74 0.53 -10.17 2.99
N ARG A 75 1.78 -9.70 3.03
CA ARG A 75 2.65 -9.75 1.85
C ARG A 75 2.87 -11.16 1.33
N LYS A 76 3.25 -12.11 2.19
CA LYS A 76 3.51 -13.49 1.77
C LYS A 76 2.28 -14.13 1.12
N LEU A 77 1.10 -13.83 1.64
CA LEU A 77 -0.13 -14.32 1.03
C LEU A 77 -0.39 -13.68 -0.33
N LEU A 78 -0.24 -12.36 -0.44
CA LEU A 78 -0.42 -11.65 -1.71
C LEU A 78 0.59 -12.13 -2.77
N GLU A 79 1.83 -12.39 -2.38
CA GLU A 79 2.87 -12.95 -3.25
C GLU A 79 2.49 -14.36 -3.74
N SER A 80 2.13 -15.26 -2.82
CA SER A 80 1.67 -16.61 -3.19
C SER A 80 0.45 -16.58 -4.13
N LYS A 81 -0.48 -15.64 -3.93
CA LYS A 81 -1.64 -15.44 -4.80
C LYS A 81 -1.28 -14.84 -6.15
N GLN A 82 -0.31 -13.94 -6.19
CA GLN A 82 0.20 -13.39 -7.44
C GLN A 82 0.92 -14.45 -8.28
N GLU A 83 1.70 -15.33 -7.66
CA GLU A 83 2.34 -16.46 -8.33
C GLU A 83 1.30 -17.43 -8.93
N GLU A 84 0.25 -17.76 -8.17
CA GLU A 84 -0.89 -18.53 -8.69
C GLU A 84 -1.53 -17.81 -9.89
N PHE A 85 -1.75 -16.50 -9.79
CA PHE A 85 -2.32 -15.72 -10.89
C PHE A 85 -1.42 -15.69 -12.13
N ASP A 86 -0.10 -15.50 -12.00
CA ASP A 86 0.80 -15.41 -13.15
C ASP A 86 0.79 -16.72 -13.97
N LEU A 87 0.41 -17.84 -13.34
CA LEU A 87 0.18 -19.13 -13.99
C LEU A 87 -1.15 -19.21 -14.77
N PHE A 88 -2.18 -18.42 -14.40
CA PHE A 88 -3.56 -18.52 -14.92
C PHE A 88 -4.12 -17.25 -15.59
N ALA A 89 -3.45 -16.09 -15.48
CA ALA A 89 -3.76 -14.79 -16.08
C ALA A 89 -5.19 -14.23 -15.86
N ASP A 90 -5.79 -14.40 -14.67
CA ASP A 90 -7.13 -13.84 -14.31
C ASP A 90 -7.14 -12.75 -13.21
N GLU A 91 -7.23 -11.45 -13.58
CA GLU A 91 -7.10 -10.33 -12.63
C GLU A 91 -8.28 -10.27 -11.64
N SER A 92 -9.43 -10.87 -11.98
CA SER A 92 -10.60 -10.95 -11.09
C SER A 92 -10.28 -11.77 -9.85
N ALA A 93 -9.52 -12.86 -10.00
CA ALA A 93 -9.17 -13.76 -8.91
C ALA A 93 -8.33 -13.08 -7.81
N LEU A 94 -7.50 -12.11 -8.16
CA LEU A 94 -6.70 -11.32 -7.20
C LEU A 94 -7.56 -10.36 -6.38
N ALA A 95 -8.54 -9.71 -7.02
CA ALA A 95 -9.49 -8.86 -6.32
C ALA A 95 -10.37 -9.68 -5.36
N ASP A 96 -10.85 -10.82 -5.81
CA ASP A 96 -11.64 -11.75 -4.99
C ASP A 96 -10.81 -12.33 -3.84
N ALA A 97 -9.54 -12.68 -4.08
CA ALA A 97 -8.64 -13.15 -3.03
C ALA A 97 -8.37 -12.07 -1.97
N ALA A 98 -8.22 -10.81 -2.40
CA ALA A 98 -8.06 -9.67 -1.51
C ALA A 98 -9.31 -9.40 -0.66
N ASP A 99 -10.51 -9.52 -1.25
CA ASP A 99 -11.76 -9.37 -0.49
C ASP A 99 -11.97 -10.52 0.49
N ASN A 100 -11.67 -11.76 0.08
CA ASN A 100 -11.66 -12.91 0.98
C ASN A 100 -10.60 -12.79 2.09
N LEU A 101 -9.54 -12.02 1.88
CA LEU A 101 -8.49 -11.83 2.86
C LEU A 101 -8.97 -11.03 4.07
N LEU A 102 -9.74 -9.97 3.85
CA LEU A 102 -10.33 -9.16 4.91
C LEU A 102 -11.35 -9.95 5.75
N ASP A 103 -11.96 -10.98 5.16
CA ASP A 103 -12.92 -11.86 5.84
C ASP A 103 -12.25 -12.97 6.68
N ARG A 104 -10.93 -13.14 6.53
CA ARG A 104 -10.18 -14.12 7.31
C ARG A 104 -10.12 -13.67 8.78
N GLU A 105 -10.88 -14.34 9.63
CA GLU A 105 -10.88 -14.18 11.10
C GLU A 105 -9.46 -14.20 11.70
N TRP A 106 -8.50 -14.89 11.06
CA TRP A 106 -7.11 -14.93 11.49
C TRP A 106 -6.39 -13.57 11.34
N ILE A 107 -6.65 -12.77 10.29
CA ILE A 107 -6.01 -11.45 10.13
C ILE A 107 -6.47 -10.53 11.23
N ARG A 108 -7.77 -10.53 11.52
CA ARG A 108 -8.32 -9.73 12.60
C ARG A 108 -7.67 -10.07 13.93
N LYS A 109 -7.56 -11.38 14.25
CA LYS A 109 -6.87 -11.85 15.46
C LYS A 109 -5.40 -11.43 15.47
N PHE A 110 -4.70 -11.53 14.35
CA PHE A 110 -3.30 -11.13 14.25
C PHE A 110 -3.11 -9.63 14.49
N ILE A 111 -3.96 -8.79 13.89
CA ILE A 111 -3.95 -7.33 14.12
C ILE A 111 -4.17 -7.03 15.60
N GLU A 112 -5.14 -7.70 16.24
CA GLU A 112 -5.43 -7.53 17.66
C GLU A 112 -4.25 -7.96 18.56
N GLU A 113 -3.58 -9.07 18.23
CA GLU A 113 -2.37 -9.54 18.92
C GLU A 113 -1.20 -8.57 18.75
N GLU A 114 -1.00 -8.06 17.54
CA GLU A 114 0.05 -7.09 17.24
C GLU A 114 -0.18 -5.76 17.93
N HIS A 115 -1.42 -5.24 17.89
CA HIS A 115 -1.82 -4.05 18.66
C HIS A 115 -1.51 -4.23 20.15
N ARG A 116 -1.80 -5.41 20.71
CA ARG A 116 -1.48 -5.69 22.12
C ARG A 116 0.03 -5.70 22.38
N ARG A 117 0.83 -6.16 21.42
CA ARG A 117 2.29 -6.28 21.55
C ARG A 117 3.01 -4.93 21.45
N TYR A 118 2.59 -4.05 20.54
CA TYR A 118 3.29 -2.80 20.23
C TYR A 118 2.56 -1.52 20.66
N LEU A 119 1.25 -1.59 20.90
CA LEU A 119 0.44 -0.47 21.44
C LEU A 119 -0.24 -0.82 22.78
N PRO A 120 0.48 -1.37 23.79
CA PRO A 120 -0.13 -1.74 25.07
C PRO A 120 -0.61 -0.54 25.91
N ALA A 121 -0.28 0.71 25.53
CA ALA A 121 -0.40 1.88 26.42
C ALA A 121 -0.88 3.20 25.76
N VAL A 122 -1.65 3.16 24.67
CA VAL A 122 -2.24 4.41 24.11
C VAL A 122 -3.57 4.78 24.80
N SER A 123 -4.00 4.02 25.81
CA SER A 123 -5.17 4.34 26.64
C SER A 123 -4.88 5.30 27.81
N ASP A 124 -3.63 5.72 28.03
CA ASP A 124 -3.23 6.60 29.14
C ASP A 124 -2.66 7.95 28.66
N VAL A 125 -3.30 8.60 27.69
CA VAL A 125 -3.09 10.03 27.44
C VAL A 125 -4.45 10.71 27.37
N HIS A 126 -4.79 11.40 28.46
CA HIS A 126 -5.92 12.33 28.58
C HIS A 126 -5.78 13.50 27.60
#